data_AF-A0A1F3F0G1-F1
#
_entry.id   AF-A0A1F3F0G1-F1
#
_cell.length_a   1.000
_cell.length_b   1.000
_cell.length_c   1.000
_cell.angle_alpha   90.00
_cell.angle_beta   90.00
_cell.angle_gamma   90.00
#
_symmetry.space_group_name_H-M   'P 1'
#
loop_
_entity.id
_entity.type
_entity.pdbx_description
1 polymer ?
#
loop_
_entity_poly.entity_id
_entity_poly.type
_entity_poly.pdbx_seq_one_letter_code
_entity_poly.pdbx_strand_id
1 'polypeptide(L)'
;MNSGTPNIKQKLANGINWAVQNGAHIISNSWGSDLLISSLIDDAITNALTNGRGSLGCVVVFATGNDNGAVKYPANSNPDILAVGAMSQCGQRKSPTSCDTEFRWGSNFGATLDIVAPGVLIPTTDRTANDGYNLNTEKAIHPRSGGTLLTSDYANNDYTVWFNGTSSACPHVAGVAALVLSANPSLTGQQVRDIIEQTAQKVGGYNYTTTTGRTNGIWHNEMGYGLVNALCAVQNA
;
A
#
# COMPACT_ATOMS: atom_id res chain seq x y z
N MET A 1 -5.32 22.37 33.29
CA MET A 1 -4.82 21.06 32.82
C MET A 1 -5.91 20.46 31.95
N ASN A 2 -5.82 20.55 30.62
CA ASN A 2 -6.83 19.95 29.76
C ASN A 2 -6.58 18.44 29.71
N SER A 3 -7.47 17.67 30.34
CA SER A 3 -7.62 16.22 30.16
C SER A 3 -8.22 15.90 28.78
N GLY A 4 -7.67 16.52 27.73
CA GLY A 4 -8.26 16.54 26.40
C GLY A 4 -8.06 15.22 25.68
N THR A 5 -9.16 14.57 25.28
CA THR A 5 -9.16 13.43 24.38
C THR A 5 -8.27 13.71 23.16
N PRO A 6 -7.29 12.84 22.83
CA PRO A 6 -6.43 13.02 21.67
C PRO A 6 -7.25 13.23 20.39
N ASN A 7 -6.89 14.23 19.59
CA ASN A 7 -7.49 14.41 18.26
C ASN A 7 -7.02 13.31 17.30
N ILE A 8 -7.61 13.24 16.09
CA ILE A 8 -7.29 12.19 15.12
C ILE A 8 -5.80 12.15 14.73
N LYS A 9 -5.16 13.30 14.56
CA LYS A 9 -3.73 13.41 14.19
C LYS A 9 -2.85 12.82 15.30
N GLN A 10 -3.16 13.13 16.54
CA GLN A 10 -2.46 12.57 17.70
C GLN A 10 -2.71 11.06 17.87
N LYS A 11 -3.94 10.58 17.61
CA LYS A 11 -4.24 9.14 17.63
C LYS A 11 -3.44 8.36 16.58
N LEU A 12 -3.34 8.88 15.36
CA LEU A 12 -2.57 8.26 14.28
C LEU A 12 -1.07 8.22 14.62
N ALA A 13 -0.52 9.36 15.06
CA ALA A 13 0.88 9.44 15.51
C ALA A 13 1.17 8.47 16.68
N ASN A 14 0.28 8.42 17.67
CA ASN A 14 0.40 7.50 18.80
C ASN A 14 0.34 6.03 18.36
N GLY A 15 -0.50 5.69 17.36
CA GLY A 15 -0.58 4.33 16.81
C GLY A 15 0.74 3.88 16.17
N ILE A 16 1.36 4.75 15.37
CA ILE A 16 2.68 4.47 14.76
C ILE A 16 3.73 4.28 15.85
N ASN A 17 3.81 5.20 16.81
CA ASN A 17 4.79 5.10 17.91
C ASN A 17 4.55 3.86 18.79
N TRP A 18 3.30 3.50 19.04
CA TRP A 18 2.96 2.28 19.77
C TRP A 18 3.43 1.03 19.02
N ALA A 19 3.23 0.98 17.69
CA ALA A 19 3.71 -0.14 16.88
C ALA A 19 5.24 -0.28 16.97
N VAL A 20 5.98 0.84 16.88
CA VAL A 20 7.44 0.87 17.06
C VAL A 20 7.84 0.33 18.44
N GLN A 21 7.19 0.81 19.51
CA GLN A 21 7.48 0.38 20.88
C GLN A 21 7.18 -1.11 21.12
N ASN A 22 6.26 -1.69 20.35
CA ASN A 22 5.90 -3.12 20.42
C ASN A 22 6.66 -3.98 19.40
N GLY A 23 7.76 -3.46 18.83
CA GLY A 23 8.65 -4.25 18.00
C GLY A 23 8.15 -4.52 16.58
N ALA A 24 7.20 -3.71 16.09
CA ALA A 24 6.76 -3.81 14.70
C ALA A 24 7.97 -3.60 13.77
N HIS A 25 8.16 -4.53 12.84
CA HIS A 25 9.21 -4.41 11.83
C HIS A 25 8.73 -3.65 10.59
N ILE A 26 7.45 -3.79 10.29
CA ILE A 26 6.77 -3.20 9.14
C ILE A 26 5.47 -2.57 9.62
N ILE A 27 5.15 -1.37 9.14
CA ILE A 27 3.92 -0.65 9.45
C ILE A 27 3.19 -0.37 8.13
N SER A 28 2.07 -1.06 7.91
CA SER A 28 1.24 -0.93 6.70
C SER A 28 0.08 0.04 6.95
N ASN A 29 -0.06 1.04 6.09
CA ASN A 29 -1.02 2.12 6.27
C ASN A 29 -1.88 2.31 5.02
N SER A 30 -3.19 2.29 5.23
CA SER A 30 -4.21 2.43 4.17
C SER A 30 -5.15 3.61 4.45
N TRP A 31 -4.58 4.72 4.93
CA TRP A 31 -5.26 5.96 5.25
C TRP A 31 -4.45 7.16 4.74
N GLY A 32 -5.13 8.26 4.42
CA GLY A 32 -4.46 9.46 3.92
C GLY A 32 -5.44 10.58 3.57
N SER A 33 -5.00 11.83 3.74
CA SER A 33 -5.74 13.05 3.41
C SER A 33 -4.86 14.26 3.72
N ASP A 34 -4.96 15.32 2.92
CA ASP A 34 -4.25 16.59 3.19
C ASP A 34 -4.77 17.27 4.48
N LEU A 35 -5.97 16.93 4.94
CA LEU A 35 -6.48 17.38 6.24
C LEU A 35 -5.69 16.80 7.42
N LEU A 36 -4.96 15.71 7.19
CA LEU A 36 -4.15 15.04 8.22
C LEU A 36 -2.73 15.58 8.32
N ILE A 37 -2.29 16.48 7.42
CA ILE A 37 -0.95 17.07 7.47
C ILE A 37 -0.65 17.60 8.88
N SER A 38 0.44 17.12 9.47
CA SER A 38 0.76 17.38 10.87
C SER A 38 2.19 16.95 11.19
N SER A 39 2.94 17.82 11.86
CA SER A 39 4.26 17.48 12.41
C SER A 39 4.21 16.26 13.33
N LEU A 40 3.16 16.11 14.15
CA LEU A 40 2.97 14.91 14.98
C LEU A 40 3.01 13.59 14.20
N ILE A 41 2.39 13.54 13.03
CA ILE A 41 2.39 12.32 12.20
C ILE A 41 3.75 12.18 11.51
N ASP A 42 4.32 13.27 11.00
CA ASP A 42 5.65 13.26 10.36
C ASP A 42 6.76 12.83 11.33
N ASP A 43 6.71 13.30 12.58
CA ASP A 43 7.64 12.93 13.65
C ASP A 43 7.49 11.45 14.01
N ALA A 44 6.26 10.93 14.08
CA ALA A 44 6.01 9.51 14.35
C ALA A 44 6.49 8.61 13.21
N ILE A 45 6.26 9.02 11.95
CA ILE A 45 6.77 8.32 10.76
C ILE A 45 8.31 8.35 10.76
N THR A 46 8.91 9.51 11.01
CA THR A 46 10.37 9.66 11.09
C THR A 46 10.96 8.80 12.20
N ASN A 47 10.30 8.74 13.37
CA ASN A 47 10.69 7.86 14.46
C ASN A 47 10.64 6.37 14.05
N ALA A 48 9.59 5.95 13.34
CA ALA A 48 9.50 4.57 12.85
C ALA A 48 10.61 4.25 11.84
N LEU A 49 10.86 5.14 10.87
CA LEU A 49 11.87 4.99 9.83
C LEU A 49 13.31 4.97 10.39
N THR A 50 13.58 5.70 11.48
CA THR A 50 14.95 5.89 12.00
C THR A 50 15.26 5.06 13.23
N ASN A 51 14.36 5.02 14.21
CA ASN A 51 14.60 4.39 15.52
C ASN A 51 13.93 3.03 15.67
N GLY A 52 12.99 2.69 14.78
CA GLY A 52 12.37 1.38 14.72
C GLY A 52 13.39 0.24 14.66
N ARG A 53 13.02 -0.93 15.19
CA ARG A 53 13.87 -2.13 15.16
C ARG A 53 15.30 -1.91 15.67
N GLY A 54 15.47 -1.14 16.76
CA GLY A 54 16.79 -0.87 17.34
C GLY A 54 17.71 -0.07 16.41
N SER A 55 17.18 1.01 15.84
CA SER A 55 17.87 1.90 14.88
C SER A 55 18.14 1.30 13.48
N LEU A 56 17.59 0.12 13.17
CA LEU A 56 17.57 -0.40 11.80
C LEU A 56 16.45 0.24 10.95
N GLY A 57 15.47 0.88 11.58
CA GLY A 57 14.30 1.45 10.93
C GLY A 57 13.23 0.43 10.57
N CYS A 58 11.97 0.74 10.91
CA CYS A 58 10.82 0.02 10.37
C CYS A 58 10.68 0.28 8.87
N VAL A 59 10.13 -0.70 8.14
CA VAL A 59 9.63 -0.45 6.78
C VAL A 59 8.23 0.17 6.90
N VAL A 60 8.08 1.42 6.51
CA VAL A 60 6.79 2.13 6.56
C VAL A 60 6.17 2.14 5.17
N VAL A 61 5.01 1.51 5.01
CA VAL A 61 4.32 1.33 3.73
C VAL A 61 3.03 2.11 3.75
N PHE A 62 2.77 2.90 2.70
CA PHE A 62 1.53 3.67 2.56
C PHE A 62 0.88 3.47 1.19
N ALA A 63 -0.45 3.29 1.19
CA ALA A 63 -1.27 3.38 0.00
C ALA A 63 -1.27 4.83 -0.56
N THR A 64 -1.21 5.01 -1.89
CA THR A 64 -1.10 6.35 -2.50
C THR A 64 -2.41 7.15 -2.56
N GLY A 65 -3.56 6.48 -2.45
CA GLY A 65 -4.91 7.05 -2.58
C GLY A 65 -5.65 6.60 -3.85
N ASN A 66 -6.95 6.89 -3.94
CA ASN A 66 -7.87 6.26 -4.90
C ASN A 66 -8.61 7.26 -5.82
N ASP A 67 -8.05 8.45 -6.00
CA ASP A 67 -8.70 9.58 -6.68
C ASP A 67 -8.24 9.74 -8.15
N ASN A 68 -7.43 8.81 -8.65
CA ASN A 68 -6.78 8.90 -9.96
C ASN A 68 -5.97 10.20 -10.14
N GLY A 69 -5.35 10.69 -9.05
CA GLY A 69 -4.62 11.95 -8.99
C GLY A 69 -3.20 11.79 -8.43
N ALA A 70 -2.67 12.86 -7.84
CA ALA A 70 -1.36 12.85 -7.19
C ALA A 70 -1.36 12.01 -5.91
N VAL A 71 -0.22 11.39 -5.59
CA VAL A 71 0.00 10.70 -4.30
C VAL A 71 -0.28 11.65 -3.13
N LYS A 72 -1.08 11.19 -2.17
CA LYS A 72 -1.57 12.00 -1.04
C LYS A 72 -0.71 11.84 0.22
N TYR A 73 -0.85 12.79 1.14
CA TYR A 73 -0.32 12.69 2.49
C TYR A 73 -0.94 11.51 3.26
N PRO A 74 -0.17 10.73 4.06
CA PRO A 74 1.27 10.86 4.33
C PRO A 74 2.21 10.18 3.33
N ALA A 75 1.70 9.44 2.34
CA ALA A 75 2.54 8.67 1.42
C ALA A 75 3.58 9.52 0.66
N ASN A 76 3.37 10.85 0.57
CA ASN A 76 4.27 11.80 -0.07
C ASN A 76 5.09 12.66 0.91
N SER A 77 5.04 12.42 2.23
CA SER A 77 5.64 13.33 3.22
C SER A 77 7.10 13.04 3.57
N ASN A 78 7.59 11.83 3.28
CA ASN A 78 8.97 11.43 3.52
C ASN A 78 9.44 10.47 2.40
N PRO A 79 10.61 10.70 1.78
CA PRO A 79 11.11 9.87 0.67
C PRO A 79 11.41 8.40 1.05
N ASP A 80 11.60 8.10 2.34
CA ASP A 80 11.92 6.76 2.83
C ASP A 80 10.64 5.94 3.12
N ILE A 81 9.45 6.53 2.99
CA ILE A 81 8.19 5.79 2.92
C ILE A 81 8.18 4.98 1.62
N LEU A 82 7.64 3.76 1.67
CA LEU A 82 7.37 2.96 0.48
C LEU A 82 5.92 3.20 0.04
N ALA A 83 5.74 4.05 -0.98
CA ALA A 83 4.44 4.47 -1.51
C ALA A 83 3.91 3.49 -2.56
N VAL A 84 2.75 2.88 -2.29
CA VAL A 84 2.19 1.75 -3.05
C VAL A 84 0.94 2.14 -3.83
N GLY A 85 1.05 2.07 -5.16
CA GLY A 85 -0.08 2.19 -6.08
C GLY A 85 -0.75 0.85 -6.37
N ALA A 86 -1.95 0.90 -6.94
CA ALA A 86 -2.73 -0.27 -7.33
C ALA A 86 -2.64 -0.54 -8.83
N MET A 87 -2.59 -1.82 -9.18
CA MET A 87 -2.76 -2.34 -10.53
C MET A 87 -4.03 -3.15 -10.66
N SER A 88 -4.55 -3.17 -11.88
CA SER A 88 -5.57 -4.13 -12.30
C SER A 88 -4.95 -5.43 -12.80
N GLN A 89 -5.78 -6.46 -12.95
CA GLN A 89 -5.40 -7.80 -13.40
C GLN A 89 -4.83 -7.85 -14.83
N CYS A 90 -4.95 -6.80 -15.64
CA CYS A 90 -4.36 -6.75 -16.99
C CYS A 90 -2.98 -6.09 -17.04
N GLY A 91 -2.33 -5.88 -15.90
CA GLY A 91 -0.99 -5.28 -15.90
C GLY A 91 -0.99 -3.77 -16.12
N GLN A 92 -2.13 -3.10 -15.94
CA GLN A 92 -2.24 -1.64 -16.05
C GLN A 92 -2.27 -1.03 -14.65
N ARG A 93 -1.76 0.20 -14.48
CA ARG A 93 -2.14 1.03 -13.33
C ARG A 93 -3.66 1.05 -13.28
N LYS A 94 -4.22 0.81 -12.10
CA LYS A 94 -5.66 0.87 -11.91
C LYS A 94 -6.15 2.31 -12.15
N SER A 95 -7.05 2.51 -13.11
CA SER A 95 -7.61 3.81 -13.49
C SER A 95 -9.09 3.69 -13.91
N PRO A 96 -9.84 4.77 -14.10
CA PRO A 96 -11.20 4.70 -14.64
C PRO A 96 -11.33 4.02 -16.02
N THR A 97 -10.22 3.90 -16.75
CA THR A 97 -10.17 3.33 -18.11
C THR A 97 -9.43 2.00 -18.18
N SER A 98 -8.98 1.44 -17.05
CA SER A 98 -8.33 0.14 -17.03
C SER A 98 -9.33 -1.00 -17.28
N CYS A 99 -8.82 -2.12 -17.78
CA CYS A 99 -9.62 -3.26 -18.27
C CYS A 99 -10.59 -3.90 -17.27
N ASP A 100 -10.43 -3.63 -15.97
CA ASP A 100 -11.25 -4.22 -14.90
C ASP A 100 -12.66 -3.65 -14.82
N THR A 101 -12.93 -2.59 -15.60
CA THR A 101 -14.22 -1.91 -15.75
C THR A 101 -14.70 -1.13 -14.52
N GLU A 102 -13.89 -1.02 -13.46
CA GLU A 102 -14.19 -0.19 -12.28
C GLU A 102 -13.96 1.30 -12.59
N PHE A 103 -14.93 1.96 -13.19
CA PHE A 103 -14.73 3.33 -13.70
C PHE A 103 -14.78 4.44 -12.62
N ARG A 104 -15.10 4.13 -11.36
CA ARG A 104 -15.36 5.14 -10.31
C ARG A 104 -14.14 5.60 -9.54
N TRP A 105 -13.00 4.96 -9.73
CA TRP A 105 -11.79 5.24 -8.96
C TRP A 105 -10.53 4.89 -9.77
N GLY A 106 -9.39 5.38 -9.29
CA GLY A 106 -8.09 5.01 -9.84
C GLY A 106 -6.97 5.20 -8.83
N SER A 107 -5.90 4.43 -8.95
CA SER A 107 -4.71 4.59 -8.13
C SER A 107 -4.13 5.98 -8.33
N ASN A 108 -3.84 6.68 -7.24
CA ASN A 108 -3.01 7.86 -7.31
C ASN A 108 -1.58 7.48 -7.74
N PHE A 109 -0.94 8.40 -8.45
CA PHE A 109 0.34 8.22 -9.12
C PHE A 109 1.12 9.54 -9.10
N GLY A 110 2.34 9.56 -9.65
CA GLY A 110 3.16 10.76 -9.68
C GLY A 110 4.57 10.55 -9.15
N ALA A 111 5.29 11.66 -9.02
CA ALA A 111 6.72 11.66 -8.69
C ALA A 111 7.10 10.87 -7.43
N THR A 112 6.23 10.79 -6.42
CA THR A 112 6.47 10.09 -5.15
C THR A 112 5.99 8.63 -5.13
N LEU A 113 5.40 8.11 -6.21
CA LEU A 113 5.04 6.69 -6.32
C LEU A 113 6.30 5.80 -6.44
N ASP A 114 6.41 4.80 -5.58
CA ASP A 114 7.57 3.89 -5.58
C ASP A 114 7.28 2.60 -6.33
N ILE A 115 6.19 1.93 -5.99
CA ILE A 115 5.91 0.58 -6.48
C ILE A 115 4.42 0.36 -6.65
N VAL A 116 4.06 -0.61 -7.47
CA VAL A 116 2.67 -1.02 -7.63
C VAL A 116 2.47 -2.49 -7.29
N ALA A 117 1.27 -2.81 -6.83
CA ALA A 117 0.86 -4.18 -6.51
C ALA A 117 -0.60 -4.41 -6.93
N PRO A 118 -1.08 -5.66 -7.01
CA PRO A 118 -2.47 -5.96 -7.34
C PRO A 118 -3.42 -5.28 -6.34
N GLY A 119 -4.43 -4.55 -6.84
CA GLY A 119 -5.38 -3.81 -6.00
C GLY A 119 -6.83 -3.88 -6.45
N VAL A 120 -7.17 -4.87 -7.29
CA VAL A 120 -8.52 -5.06 -7.84
C VAL A 120 -8.93 -6.51 -7.62
N LEU A 121 -10.11 -6.70 -7.05
CA LEU A 121 -10.74 -7.98 -6.73
C LEU A 121 -9.82 -8.90 -5.93
N ILE A 122 -9.21 -8.37 -4.86
CA ILE A 122 -8.26 -9.11 -4.04
C ILE A 122 -9.02 -10.03 -3.07
N PRO A 123 -8.80 -11.35 -3.13
CA PRO A 123 -9.31 -12.28 -2.13
C PRO A 123 -8.69 -12.02 -0.76
N THR A 124 -9.52 -11.98 0.27
CA THR A 124 -9.07 -11.81 1.65
C THR A 124 -10.03 -12.47 2.64
N THR A 125 -9.56 -12.71 3.86
CA THR A 125 -10.43 -12.99 5.01
C THR A 125 -11.35 -11.79 5.27
N ASP A 126 -12.56 -12.08 5.69
CA ASP A 126 -13.60 -11.12 6.03
C ASP A 126 -13.95 -11.21 7.52
N ARG A 127 -14.71 -10.24 8.03
CA ARG A 127 -15.27 -10.33 9.38
C ARG A 127 -16.32 -11.43 9.39
N THR A 128 -16.32 -12.22 10.46
CA THR A 128 -17.24 -13.35 10.61
C THR A 128 -18.70 -12.91 10.66
N ALA A 129 -19.60 -13.73 10.14
CA ALA A 129 -21.05 -13.54 10.20
C ALA A 129 -21.54 -12.23 9.55
N ASN A 130 -22.56 -11.58 10.12
CA ASN A 130 -23.24 -10.41 9.53
C ASN A 130 -22.43 -9.11 9.58
N ASP A 131 -21.21 -9.19 10.12
CA ASP A 131 -20.26 -8.10 10.16
C ASP A 131 -19.41 -8.05 8.87
N GLY A 132 -19.33 -9.12 8.10
CA GLY A 132 -18.56 -9.18 6.86
C GLY A 132 -19.12 -8.33 5.72
N TYR A 133 -18.30 -8.14 4.69
CA TYR A 133 -18.70 -7.63 3.39
C TYR A 133 -19.38 -8.71 2.53
N ASN A 134 -19.05 -9.99 2.75
CA ASN A 134 -19.72 -11.13 2.13
C ASN A 134 -21.01 -11.49 2.90
N LEU A 135 -22.07 -10.73 2.60
CA LEU A 135 -23.40 -10.97 3.15
C LEU A 135 -24.13 -11.97 2.24
N ASN A 136 -24.45 -13.17 2.76
CA ASN A 136 -25.17 -14.30 2.14
C ASN A 136 -26.60 -13.95 1.65
N THR A 137 -26.69 -12.92 0.83
CA THR A 137 -27.89 -12.42 0.18
C THR A 137 -27.62 -12.54 -1.30
N GLU A 138 -28.58 -13.04 -2.08
CA GLU A 138 -28.51 -13.14 -3.55
C GLU A 138 -28.35 -11.78 -4.27
N LYS A 139 -27.99 -10.71 -3.54
CA LYS A 139 -27.63 -9.44 -4.12
C LYS A 139 -26.25 -9.59 -4.75
N ALA A 140 -26.13 -9.12 -5.99
CA ALA A 140 -24.82 -8.87 -6.58
C ALA A 140 -23.97 -8.13 -5.55
N ILE A 141 -22.90 -8.79 -5.10
CA ILE A 141 -21.87 -8.22 -4.20
C ILE A 141 -21.22 -6.96 -4.79
N HIS A 142 -21.41 -6.74 -6.10
CA HIS A 142 -21.15 -5.47 -6.77
C HIS A 142 -22.48 -4.79 -7.15
N PRO A 143 -23.02 -3.84 -6.36
CA PRO A 143 -24.18 -3.06 -6.81
C PRO A 143 -23.84 -2.41 -8.15
N ARG A 144 -24.71 -2.61 -9.16
CA ARG A 144 -24.60 -2.09 -10.53
C ARG A 144 -24.17 -0.63 -10.52
N SER A 145 -22.88 -0.38 -10.69
CA SER A 145 -22.32 0.96 -10.77
C SER A 145 -20.86 0.95 -11.24
N GLY A 146 -20.51 0.02 -12.14
CA GLY A 146 -19.20 -0.03 -12.80
C GLY A 146 -18.21 -0.95 -12.15
N GLY A 147 -17.73 -1.95 -12.89
CA GLY A 147 -16.82 -2.98 -12.41
C GLY A 147 -17.12 -4.33 -13.03
N THR A 148 -16.17 -5.27 -12.93
CA THR A 148 -16.40 -6.66 -13.33
C THR A 148 -17.54 -7.19 -12.46
N LEU A 149 -18.71 -7.43 -13.07
CA LEU A 149 -19.88 -7.91 -12.35
C LEU A 149 -19.62 -9.33 -11.84
N LEU A 150 -19.30 -9.46 -10.57
CA LEU A 150 -19.32 -10.75 -9.88
C LEU A 150 -20.76 -11.05 -9.48
N THR A 151 -21.25 -12.20 -9.93
CA THR A 151 -22.62 -12.67 -9.63
C THR A 151 -22.72 -13.34 -8.27
N SER A 152 -21.60 -13.69 -7.63
CA SER A 152 -21.52 -14.29 -6.30
C SER A 152 -20.12 -14.13 -5.68
N ASP A 153 -20.03 -14.02 -4.35
CA ASP A 153 -18.77 -14.10 -3.59
C ASP A 153 -18.41 -15.56 -3.25
N TYR A 154 -17.44 -15.78 -2.36
CA TYR A 154 -17.16 -17.07 -1.75
C TYR A 154 -18.37 -17.64 -1.01
N ALA A 155 -18.55 -18.96 -1.08
CA ALA A 155 -19.56 -19.67 -0.30
C ALA A 155 -19.32 -19.61 1.22
N ASN A 156 -18.08 -19.38 1.63
CA ASN A 156 -17.73 -19.11 3.01
C ASN A 156 -17.70 -17.59 3.25
N ASN A 157 -18.61 -17.10 4.10
CA ASN A 157 -18.74 -15.68 4.42
C ASN A 157 -17.57 -15.10 5.23
N ASP A 158 -16.68 -15.94 5.73
CA ASP A 158 -15.43 -15.50 6.38
C ASP A 158 -14.36 -15.06 5.36
N TYR A 159 -14.71 -15.03 4.07
CA TYR A 159 -13.87 -14.57 2.98
C TYR A 159 -14.66 -13.71 2.01
N THR A 160 -13.97 -12.75 1.39
CA THR A 160 -14.50 -11.93 0.31
C THR A 160 -13.47 -11.75 -0.79
N VAL A 161 -13.93 -11.61 -2.03
CA VAL A 161 -13.12 -11.19 -3.18
C VAL A 161 -13.22 -9.69 -3.46
N TRP A 162 -13.94 -8.94 -2.62
CA TRP A 162 -14.31 -7.55 -2.88
C TRP A 162 -13.35 -6.51 -2.25
N PHE A 163 -12.09 -6.86 -1.99
CA PHE A 163 -11.13 -5.89 -1.48
C PHE A 163 -10.40 -5.13 -2.60
N ASN A 164 -10.95 -3.97 -2.96
CA ASN A 164 -10.39 -3.04 -3.96
C ASN A 164 -9.60 -1.89 -3.30
N GLY A 165 -8.72 -1.27 -4.10
CA GLY A 165 -8.05 -0.01 -3.75
C GLY A 165 -6.54 -0.13 -3.66
N THR A 166 -5.87 1.03 -3.60
CA THR A 166 -4.47 1.09 -3.13
C THR A 166 -4.30 0.51 -1.73
N SER A 167 -5.38 0.51 -0.93
CA SER A 167 -5.47 -0.16 0.36
C SER A 167 -5.30 -1.68 0.29
N SER A 168 -5.75 -2.35 -0.78
CA SER A 168 -5.53 -3.79 -0.96
C SER A 168 -4.19 -4.11 -1.64
N ALA A 169 -3.62 -3.17 -2.37
CA ALA A 169 -2.25 -3.26 -2.89
C ALA A 169 -1.17 -3.12 -1.79
N CYS A 170 -1.34 -2.16 -0.87
CA CYS A 170 -0.41 -1.88 0.23
C CYS A 170 0.03 -3.12 1.06
N PRO A 171 -0.88 -4.01 1.53
CA PRO A 171 -0.49 -5.18 2.31
C PRO A 171 0.30 -6.23 1.50
N HIS A 172 0.19 -6.29 0.17
CA HIS A 172 1.04 -7.17 -0.64
C HIS A 172 2.51 -6.77 -0.50
N VAL A 173 2.81 -5.47 -0.59
CA VAL A 173 4.17 -4.94 -0.48
C VAL A 173 4.68 -5.07 0.96
N ALA A 174 3.84 -4.82 1.96
CA ALA A 174 4.19 -5.06 3.35
C ALA A 174 4.51 -6.54 3.61
N GLY A 175 3.77 -7.47 3.00
CA GLY A 175 4.06 -8.90 3.05
C GLY A 175 5.39 -9.26 2.40
N VAL A 176 5.72 -8.68 1.24
CA VAL A 176 7.02 -8.89 0.60
C VAL A 176 8.17 -8.34 1.46
N ALA A 177 8.00 -7.16 2.08
CA ALA A 177 8.98 -6.65 3.04
C ALA A 177 9.19 -7.61 4.22
N ALA A 178 8.13 -8.28 4.69
CA ALA A 178 8.22 -9.28 5.75
C ALA A 178 8.99 -10.53 5.30
N LEU A 179 8.80 -10.97 4.06
CA LEU A 179 9.56 -12.08 3.47
C LEU A 179 11.04 -11.74 3.29
N VAL A 180 11.37 -10.52 2.86
CA VAL A 180 12.76 -10.06 2.77
C VAL A 180 13.41 -10.05 4.15
N LEU A 181 12.75 -9.48 5.16
CA LEU A 181 13.27 -9.45 6.53
C LEU A 181 13.33 -10.82 7.20
N SER A 182 12.48 -11.78 6.81
CA SER A 182 12.57 -13.15 7.33
C SER A 182 13.76 -13.91 6.75
N ALA A 183 14.16 -13.60 5.52
CA ALA A 183 15.37 -14.12 4.90
C ALA A 183 16.64 -13.46 5.48
N ASN A 184 16.61 -12.14 5.73
CA ASN A 184 17.71 -11.42 6.35
C ASN A 184 17.22 -10.34 7.35
N PRO A 185 17.18 -10.66 8.66
CA PRO A 185 16.66 -9.73 9.67
C PRO A 185 17.63 -8.58 10.00
N SER A 186 18.88 -8.62 9.52
CA SER A 186 19.89 -7.58 9.76
C SER A 186 19.78 -6.39 8.80
N LEU A 187 18.95 -6.48 7.76
CA LEU A 187 18.72 -5.38 6.83
C LEU A 187 18.07 -4.18 7.53
N THR A 188 18.51 -2.98 7.16
CA THR A 188 17.83 -1.74 7.52
C THR A 188 16.52 -1.60 6.74
N GLY A 189 15.58 -0.80 7.25
CA GLY A 189 14.34 -0.48 6.54
C GLY A 189 14.61 0.09 5.14
N GLN A 190 15.64 0.93 5.00
CA GLN A 190 16.08 1.47 3.71
C GLN A 190 16.57 0.38 2.76
N GLN A 191 17.38 -0.57 3.23
CA GLN A 191 17.85 -1.67 2.38
C GLN A 191 16.70 -2.55 1.88
N VAL A 192 15.70 -2.82 2.73
CA VAL A 192 14.50 -3.56 2.30
C VAL A 192 13.72 -2.79 1.23
N ARG A 193 13.55 -1.48 1.41
CA ARG A 193 12.93 -0.59 0.42
C ARG A 193 13.69 -0.65 -0.92
N ASP A 194 15.02 -0.51 -0.87
CA ASP A 194 15.87 -0.54 -2.05
C ASP A 194 15.78 -1.89 -2.79
N ILE A 195 15.82 -3.02 -2.07
CA ILE A 195 15.66 -4.36 -2.65
C ILE A 195 14.32 -4.49 -3.37
N ILE A 196 13.22 -4.06 -2.71
CA ILE A 196 11.88 -4.12 -3.29
C ILE A 196 11.79 -3.29 -4.58
N GLU A 197 12.38 -2.08 -4.60
CA GLU A 197 12.38 -1.21 -5.78
C GLU A 197 13.25 -1.75 -6.91
N GLN A 198 14.48 -2.20 -6.60
CA GLN A 198 15.43 -2.70 -7.59
C GLN A 198 14.98 -4.00 -8.26
N THR A 199 14.22 -4.83 -7.53
CA THR A 199 13.74 -6.12 -8.01
C THR A 199 12.34 -6.05 -8.65
N ALA A 200 11.71 -4.88 -8.66
CA ALA A 200 10.38 -4.68 -9.22
C ALA A 200 10.31 -5.08 -10.70
N GLN A 201 9.31 -5.88 -11.05
CA GLN A 201 9.07 -6.34 -12.40
C GLN A 201 8.47 -5.21 -13.25
N LYS A 202 9.12 -4.90 -14.37
CA LYS A 202 8.57 -3.95 -15.35
C LYS A 202 7.39 -4.59 -16.07
N VAL A 203 6.30 -3.86 -16.18
CA VAL A 203 5.07 -4.34 -16.82
C VAL A 203 4.97 -3.75 -18.23
N GLY A 204 4.50 -4.55 -19.19
CA GLY A 204 4.42 -4.14 -20.59
C GLY A 204 3.51 -2.94 -20.82
N GLY A 205 3.77 -2.17 -21.88
CA GLY A 205 2.96 -1.00 -22.25
C GLY A 205 3.38 0.31 -21.58
N TYR A 206 4.44 0.30 -20.78
CA TYR A 206 5.01 1.48 -20.13
C TYR A 206 6.48 1.68 -20.50
N ASN A 207 6.87 2.94 -20.75
CA ASN A 207 8.24 3.32 -21.08
C ASN A 207 8.96 3.77 -19.81
N TYR A 208 9.66 2.85 -19.15
CA TYR A 208 10.45 3.16 -17.96
C TYR A 208 11.75 3.86 -18.35
N THR A 209 12.13 4.91 -17.62
CA THR A 209 13.34 5.69 -17.87
C THR A 209 14.11 5.97 -16.59
N THR A 210 15.40 6.31 -16.72
CA THR A 210 16.18 6.87 -15.62
C THR A 210 15.59 8.22 -15.24
N THR A 211 15.21 8.39 -13.98
CA THR A 211 14.55 9.61 -13.47
C THR A 211 15.34 10.16 -12.29
N THR A 212 15.63 11.47 -12.28
CA THR A 212 16.34 12.13 -11.18
C THR A 212 15.60 11.90 -9.86
N GLY A 213 16.34 11.49 -8.82
CA GLY A 213 15.76 11.14 -7.50
C GLY A 213 15.17 9.74 -7.41
N ARG A 214 15.17 8.96 -8.51
CA ARG A 214 14.76 7.55 -8.55
C ARG A 214 15.95 6.67 -8.89
N THR A 215 16.79 6.39 -7.90
CA THR A 215 18.12 5.78 -8.10
C THR A 215 18.10 4.25 -8.15
N ASN A 216 17.00 3.60 -7.78
CA ASN A 216 16.89 2.14 -7.72
C ASN A 216 16.53 1.48 -9.06
N GLY A 217 16.90 2.12 -10.17
CA GLY A 217 16.72 1.64 -11.54
C GLY A 217 15.79 2.52 -12.37
N ILE A 218 15.27 1.97 -13.47
CA ILE A 218 14.33 2.67 -14.35
C ILE A 218 12.92 2.71 -13.74
N TRP A 219 12.25 3.84 -13.92
CA TRP A 219 11.01 4.22 -13.24
C TRP A 219 9.98 4.80 -14.23
N HIS A 220 8.70 4.73 -13.88
CA HIS A 220 7.60 5.31 -14.67
C HIS A 220 6.57 6.02 -13.78
N ASN A 221 6.04 7.15 -14.24
CA ASN A 221 5.15 8.02 -13.45
C ASN A 221 3.84 7.38 -12.97
N GLU A 222 3.36 6.35 -13.67
CA GLU A 222 2.16 5.60 -13.29
C GLU A 222 2.44 4.25 -12.61
N MET A 223 3.67 3.74 -12.73
CA MET A 223 3.98 2.37 -12.31
C MET A 223 5.08 2.30 -11.25
N GLY A 224 5.67 3.43 -10.86
CA GLY A 224 6.83 3.44 -10.00
C GLY A 224 8.01 2.72 -10.65
N TYR A 225 8.76 1.96 -9.85
CA TYR A 225 9.71 0.97 -10.33
C TYR A 225 9.05 -0.28 -10.92
N GLY A 226 7.73 -0.47 -10.82
CA GLY A 226 7.01 -1.58 -11.43
C GLY A 226 6.23 -2.41 -10.42
N LEU A 227 5.85 -3.62 -10.85
CA LEU A 227 5.12 -4.58 -10.03
C LEU A 227 6.04 -5.22 -8.99
N VAL A 228 5.62 -5.24 -7.72
CA VAL A 228 6.35 -5.95 -6.67
C VAL A 228 6.61 -7.42 -7.03
N ASN A 229 7.85 -7.87 -6.84
CA ASN A 229 8.29 -9.23 -7.16
C ASN A 229 8.86 -9.92 -5.92
N ALA A 230 8.04 -10.74 -5.27
CA ALA A 230 8.41 -11.42 -4.02
C ALA A 230 9.62 -12.33 -4.17
N LEU A 231 9.69 -13.11 -5.27
CA LEU A 231 10.77 -14.07 -5.49
C LEU A 231 12.11 -13.36 -5.64
N CYS A 232 12.18 -12.37 -6.54
CA CYS A 232 13.42 -11.63 -6.76
C CYS A 232 13.82 -10.83 -5.53
N ALA A 233 12.87 -10.22 -4.81
CA ALA A 233 13.16 -9.49 -3.58
C ALA A 233 13.80 -10.39 -2.52
N VAL A 234 13.23 -11.57 -2.26
CA VAL A 234 13.76 -12.53 -1.27
C VAL A 234 15.12 -13.08 -1.68
N GLN A 235 15.36 -13.31 -2.97
CA GLN A 235 16.67 -13.75 -3.48
C GLN A 235 17.78 -12.71 -3.34
N ASN A 236 17.42 -11.43 -3.11
CA ASN A 236 18.35 -10.32 -2.93
C ASN A 236 18.36 -9.79 -1.48
N ALA A 237 17.77 -10.53 -0.54
CA ALA A 237 17.80 -10.23 0.89
C ALA A 237 19.18 -10.50 1.52
#